data_AF-K3WZC9-F1
#
_entry.id   AF-K3WZC9-F1
#
_cell.length_a   1.000
_cell.length_b   1.000
_cell.length_c   1.000
_cell.angle_alpha   90.00
_cell.angle_beta   90.00
_cell.angle_gamma   90.00
#
_symmetry.space_group_name_H-M   'P 1'
#
loop_
_entity.id
_entity.type
_entity.pdbx_description
1 polymer ?
#
loop_
_entity_poly.entity_id
_entity_poly.type
_entity_poly.pdbx_seq_one_letter_code
_entity_poly.pdbx_strand_id
1 'polypeptide(L)'
;MSGGNFDLDHAYLRTTVAAPLAEAMAQLAILQPEDPVEYLGNYLLKFVENELENQRKQEPLKTDQQRGEATATPRHQGDSNGNSQDGPTSELDKTLNQEKNVQAQLQGEQRVPELFQRFIEWLCASLNAEEAYIGRKCTDQSGAGIVHWIASSRTPTSVMIDKFVAEERGVTFDVFKEIEDPAAPVDADGNPLPPSVPKYLHIENVLREPRMKFFHVPKLGAYLTKGLKFNSFLHPDVFNDANPETPNIKEDWIVVSVDTMGQARSFTQPEIDSFQRSCTIFIQAVEDLERNLYMKDFERKTTNDDAMLREFNVAYAAQIAVQEENLMIQLQSMLEEEKNMKEIELRAAFMMYLLTSHVPTLAMASTRIVPFKQPVLVAFAAALGLLGHPKQALYNPVTKVPSWEKIAPLLEETTLKACLEGFPVADPPSVVEAKQALSEVTKADIEAGSPIALCFYLWTQAVIAQREQLDALAKLARQQEADAVALTAAESEE
;
A
#
# COMPACT_ATOMS: atom_id res chain seq x y z
N MET A 1 -35.14 -43.56 -29.78
CA MET A 1 -35.07 -42.11 -30.02
C MET A 1 -36.05 -41.42 -29.08
N SER A 2 -35.59 -40.90 -27.94
CA SER A 2 -36.42 -40.11 -27.01
C SER A 2 -35.55 -39.21 -26.11
N GLY A 3 -34.49 -38.62 -26.68
CA GLY A 3 -33.55 -37.73 -25.98
C GLY A 3 -33.74 -36.23 -26.28
N GLY A 4 -34.69 -35.85 -27.13
CA GLY A 4 -34.82 -34.47 -27.60
C GLY A 4 -35.63 -33.52 -26.70
N ASN A 5 -36.42 -34.03 -25.76
CA ASN A 5 -37.26 -33.16 -24.90
C ASN A 5 -36.53 -32.65 -23.66
N PHE A 6 -35.56 -33.38 -23.12
CA PHE A 6 -34.89 -33.01 -21.86
C PHE A 6 -34.00 -31.75 -22.00
N ASP A 7 -33.36 -31.58 -23.16
CA ASP A 7 -32.47 -30.43 -23.39
C ASP A 7 -33.24 -29.11 -23.56
N LEU A 8 -34.45 -29.17 -24.13
CA LEU A 8 -35.33 -28.00 -24.28
C LEU A 8 -35.87 -27.52 -22.92
N ASP A 9 -36.28 -28.45 -22.06
CA ASP A 9 -36.78 -28.12 -20.72
C ASP A 9 -35.67 -27.51 -19.83
N HIS A 10 -34.44 -28.04 -19.92
CA HIS A 10 -33.31 -27.52 -19.18
C HIS A 10 -32.90 -26.11 -19.64
N ALA A 11 -32.90 -25.85 -20.96
CA ALA A 11 -32.63 -24.53 -21.51
C ALA A 11 -33.70 -23.50 -21.09
N TYR A 12 -34.96 -23.90 -21.08
CA TYR A 12 -36.07 -23.06 -20.64
C TYR A 12 -35.97 -22.68 -19.16
N LEU A 13 -35.71 -23.66 -18.29
CA LEU A 13 -35.54 -23.42 -16.84
C LEU A 13 -34.32 -22.53 -16.57
N ARG A 14 -33.21 -22.77 -17.27
CA ARG A 14 -31.99 -21.96 -17.09
C ARG A 14 -32.20 -20.50 -17.51
N THR A 15 -32.96 -20.27 -18.56
CA THR A 15 -33.18 -18.91 -19.08
C THR A 15 -34.23 -18.17 -18.25
N THR A 16 -35.27 -18.86 -17.78
CA THR A 16 -36.44 -18.23 -17.17
C THR A 16 -36.30 -18.02 -15.67
N VAL A 17 -35.71 -18.99 -14.95
CA VAL A 17 -35.71 -18.97 -13.47
C VAL A 17 -34.33 -18.96 -12.83
N ALA A 18 -33.24 -19.21 -13.57
CA ALA A 18 -31.93 -19.37 -12.94
C ALA A 18 -31.43 -18.09 -12.24
N ALA A 19 -31.59 -16.92 -12.86
CA ALA A 19 -31.13 -15.66 -12.28
C ALA A 19 -31.87 -15.30 -10.97
N PRO A 20 -33.21 -15.20 -10.94
CA PRO A 20 -33.93 -14.87 -9.69
C PRO A 20 -33.76 -15.95 -8.63
N LEU A 21 -33.67 -17.24 -9.02
CA LEU A 21 -33.45 -18.33 -8.08
C LEU A 21 -32.04 -18.29 -7.47
N ALA A 22 -31.00 -17.99 -8.26
CA ALA A 22 -29.64 -17.87 -7.75
C ALA A 22 -29.49 -16.70 -6.76
N GLU A 23 -30.13 -15.57 -7.04
CA GLU A 23 -30.15 -14.41 -6.15
C GLU A 23 -30.89 -14.71 -4.85
N ALA A 24 -32.06 -15.35 -4.93
CA ALA A 24 -32.84 -15.74 -3.77
C ALA A 24 -32.08 -16.75 -2.89
N MET A 25 -31.35 -17.68 -3.50
CA MET A 25 -30.50 -18.64 -2.79
C MET A 25 -29.31 -17.98 -2.09
N ALA A 26 -28.71 -16.95 -2.71
CA ALA A 26 -27.65 -16.17 -2.07
C ALA A 26 -28.18 -15.43 -0.83
N GLN A 27 -29.37 -14.83 -0.93
CA GLN A 27 -30.02 -14.16 0.21
C GLN A 27 -30.40 -15.13 1.33
N LEU A 28 -30.87 -16.32 0.98
CA LEU A 28 -31.21 -17.37 1.93
C LEU A 28 -29.98 -17.85 2.71
N ALA A 29 -28.83 -17.98 2.05
CA ALA A 29 -27.57 -18.34 2.69
C ALA A 29 -27.08 -17.27 3.70
N ILE A 30 -27.38 -16.00 3.44
CA ILE A 30 -27.02 -14.87 4.31
C ILE A 30 -27.96 -14.78 5.52
N LEU A 31 -29.27 -14.88 5.29
CA LEU A 31 -30.29 -14.55 6.30
C LEU A 31 -30.72 -15.74 7.16
N GLN A 32 -30.50 -16.97 6.70
CA GLN A 32 -30.80 -18.22 7.41
C GLN A 32 -32.16 -18.21 8.15
N PRO A 33 -33.28 -17.99 7.42
CA PRO A 33 -34.61 -17.93 8.02
C PRO A 33 -35.04 -19.29 8.58
N GLU A 34 -35.93 -19.30 9.58
CA GLU A 34 -36.45 -20.54 10.20
C GLU A 34 -37.19 -21.44 9.21
N ASP A 35 -37.93 -20.86 8.25
CA ASP A 35 -38.52 -21.58 7.12
C ASP A 35 -37.88 -21.12 5.78
N PRO A 36 -36.88 -21.86 5.27
CA PRO A 36 -36.20 -21.50 4.03
C PRO A 36 -37.09 -21.61 2.80
N VAL A 37 -38.11 -22.48 2.80
CA VAL A 37 -38.99 -22.68 1.65
C VAL A 37 -40.02 -21.55 1.57
N GLU A 38 -40.61 -21.16 2.69
CA GLU A 38 -41.52 -20.03 2.77
C GLU A 38 -40.79 -18.72 2.41
N TYR A 39 -39.58 -18.52 2.92
CA TYR A 39 -38.76 -17.35 2.58
C TYR A 39 -38.45 -17.28 1.08
N LEU A 40 -38.02 -18.40 0.48
CA LEU A 40 -37.74 -18.48 -0.96
C LEU A 40 -38.98 -18.16 -1.81
N GLY A 41 -40.15 -18.68 -1.43
CA GLY A 41 -41.42 -18.39 -2.10
C GLY A 41 -41.79 -16.91 -2.03
N ASN A 42 -41.70 -16.30 -0.85
CA ASN A 42 -41.99 -14.88 -0.64
C ASN A 42 -41.00 -13.98 -1.40
N TYR A 43 -39.71 -14.37 -1.46
CA TYR A 43 -38.70 -13.65 -2.22
C TYR A 43 -39.03 -13.61 -3.71
N LEU A 44 -39.36 -14.76 -4.31
CA LEU A 44 -39.67 -14.85 -5.74
C LEU A 44 -40.96 -14.08 -6.10
N LEU A 45 -41.98 -14.07 -5.24
CA LEU A 45 -43.18 -13.26 -5.44
C LEU A 45 -42.85 -11.76 -5.44
N LYS A 46 -42.04 -11.31 -4.47
CA LYS A 46 -41.60 -9.91 -4.38
C LYS A 46 -40.72 -9.51 -5.57
N PHE A 47 -39.88 -10.43 -6.07
CA PHE A 47 -39.05 -10.19 -7.26
C PHE A 47 -39.92 -9.88 -8.49
N VAL A 48 -40.98 -10.67 -8.73
CA VAL A 48 -41.92 -10.45 -9.84
C VAL A 48 -42.69 -9.14 -9.68
N GLU A 49 -43.11 -8.80 -8.46
CA GLU A 49 -43.78 -7.52 -8.17
C GLU A 49 -42.86 -6.33 -8.49
N ASN A 50 -41.60 -6.39 -8.07
CA ASN A 50 -40.60 -5.36 -8.36
C ASN A 50 -40.30 -5.24 -9.86
N GLU A 51 -40.20 -6.36 -10.58
CA GLU A 51 -40.03 -6.36 -12.05
C GLU A 51 -41.21 -5.69 -12.75
N LEU A 52 -42.45 -6.02 -12.36
CA LEU A 52 -43.65 -5.40 -12.92
C LEU A 52 -43.71 -3.90 -12.62
N GLU A 53 -43.31 -3.50 -11.41
CA GLU A 53 -43.24 -2.09 -11.05
C GLU A 53 -42.15 -1.34 -11.85
N ASN A 54 -40.99 -1.97 -12.05
CA ASN A 54 -39.92 -1.43 -12.89
C ASN A 54 -40.35 -1.30 -14.35
N GLN A 55 -41.08 -2.27 -14.90
CA GLN A 55 -41.64 -2.19 -16.25
C GLN A 55 -42.66 -1.05 -16.37
N ARG A 56 -43.57 -0.90 -15.39
CA ARG A 56 -44.53 0.21 -15.34
C ARG A 56 -43.85 1.58 -15.23
N LYS A 57 -42.74 1.68 -14.51
CA LYS A 57 -41.93 2.91 -14.41
C LYS A 57 -41.18 3.23 -15.71
N GLN A 58 -40.90 2.24 -16.55
CA GLN A 58 -40.21 2.43 -17.83
C GLN A 58 -41.15 2.74 -19.01
N GLU A 59 -42.44 2.39 -18.94
CA GLU A 59 -43.45 2.74 -19.97
C GLU A 59 -43.67 4.26 -20.19
N PRO A 60 -43.70 5.15 -19.18
CA PRO A 60 -43.85 6.58 -19.43
C PRO A 60 -42.62 7.21 -20.11
N LEU A 61 -41.41 6.69 -19.88
CA LEU A 61 -40.17 7.22 -20.46
C LEU A 61 -40.03 6.94 -21.96
N LYS A 62 -40.72 5.94 -22.51
CA LYS A 62 -40.74 5.66 -23.96
C LYS A 62 -41.80 6.48 -24.70
N THR A 63 -42.81 6.99 -24.00
CA THR A 63 -43.92 7.74 -24.62
C THR A 63 -43.62 9.23 -24.73
N ASP A 64 -42.80 9.77 -23.83
CA ASP A 64 -42.43 11.21 -23.82
C ASP A 64 -41.34 11.60 -24.83
N GLN A 65 -40.65 10.64 -25.47
CA GLN A 65 -39.74 10.92 -26.59
C GLN A 65 -40.42 11.05 -27.96
N GLN A 66 -41.72 10.77 -28.08
CA GLN A 66 -42.47 10.91 -29.34
C GLN A 66 -43.50 12.05 -29.34
N ARG A 67 -43.60 12.86 -28.28
CA ARG A 67 -44.62 13.91 -28.19
C ARG A 67 -44.07 15.27 -27.75
N GLY A 68 -42.99 15.69 -28.40
CA GLY A 68 -42.61 17.10 -28.43
C GLY A 68 -43.48 17.84 -29.44
N GLU A 69 -44.61 18.41 -28.98
CA GLU A 69 -45.26 19.65 -29.46
C GLU A 69 -46.73 19.67 -29.04
N ALA A 70 -47.07 20.42 -27.99
CA ALA A 70 -48.09 21.48 -27.99
C ALA A 70 -48.68 21.76 -26.58
N THR A 71 -48.67 23.05 -26.24
CA THR A 71 -49.65 23.81 -25.42
C THR A 71 -49.73 23.64 -23.90
N ALA A 72 -49.09 24.60 -23.21
CA ALA A 72 -49.69 25.63 -22.32
C ALA A 72 -50.91 25.27 -21.43
N THR A 73 -50.66 25.26 -20.09
CA THR A 73 -51.34 25.93 -18.94
C THR A 73 -52.88 26.10 -18.87
N PRO A 74 -53.56 26.27 -17.69
CA PRO A 74 -53.11 26.29 -16.27
C PRO A 74 -54.05 25.61 -15.21
N ARG A 75 -53.58 25.59 -13.95
CA ARG A 75 -54.32 25.60 -12.65
C ARG A 75 -55.27 24.44 -12.27
N HIS A 76 -54.90 23.74 -11.20
CA HIS A 76 -55.81 23.49 -10.07
C HIS A 76 -55.05 23.43 -8.74
N GLN A 77 -55.31 24.42 -7.89
CA GLN A 77 -55.07 24.36 -6.45
C GLN A 77 -56.09 23.40 -5.84
N GLY A 78 -55.60 22.40 -5.12
CA GLY A 78 -56.38 21.50 -4.27
C GLY A 78 -55.55 21.18 -3.04
N ASP A 79 -55.90 21.85 -1.94
CA ASP A 79 -55.49 21.54 -0.58
C ASP A 79 -55.70 20.05 -0.28
N SER A 80 -54.60 19.33 -0.12
CA SER A 80 -54.58 18.01 0.53
C SER A 80 -53.50 18.04 1.59
N ASN A 81 -53.88 18.65 2.71
CA ASN A 81 -53.18 18.65 3.97
C ASN A 81 -53.21 17.21 4.54
N GLY A 82 -52.31 16.35 4.04
CA GLY A 82 -52.11 14.97 4.46
C GLY A 82 -50.70 14.79 5.00
N ASN A 83 -50.40 15.52 6.07
CA ASN A 83 -49.13 15.50 6.77
C ASN A 83 -49.01 14.20 7.59
N SER A 84 -47.83 13.57 7.58
CA SER A 84 -47.37 12.45 8.44
C SER A 84 -47.38 11.02 7.87
N GLN A 85 -46.75 10.78 6.71
CA GLN A 85 -46.15 9.47 6.37
C GLN A 85 -44.85 9.61 5.54
N ASP A 86 -44.01 10.61 5.85
CA ASP A 86 -42.58 10.53 5.49
C ASP A 86 -41.92 9.56 6.47
N GLY A 87 -42.04 8.28 6.17
CA GLY A 87 -41.61 7.19 7.03
C GLY A 87 -40.08 6.99 7.08
N PRO A 88 -39.63 6.06 7.95
CA PRO A 88 -38.22 5.64 8.09
C PRO A 88 -37.57 5.14 6.78
N THR A 89 -38.36 4.85 5.74
CA THR A 89 -37.88 4.55 4.39
C THR A 89 -37.09 5.70 3.76
N SER A 90 -37.43 6.96 4.04
CA SER A 90 -36.73 8.12 3.44
C SER A 90 -35.28 8.26 3.95
N GLU A 91 -35.02 7.96 5.22
CA GLU A 91 -33.67 8.07 5.80
C GLU A 91 -32.76 6.92 5.39
N LEU A 92 -33.31 5.70 5.31
CA LEU A 92 -32.58 4.54 4.80
C LEU A 92 -32.18 4.75 3.33
N ASP A 93 -33.10 5.23 2.50
CA ASP A 93 -32.81 5.50 1.08
C ASP A 93 -31.74 6.58 0.91
N LYS A 94 -31.77 7.64 1.74
CA LYS A 94 -30.71 8.65 1.75
C LYS A 94 -29.35 8.04 2.10
N THR A 95 -29.31 7.19 3.12
CA THR A 95 -28.08 6.51 3.57
C THR A 95 -27.54 5.58 2.48
N LEU A 96 -28.40 4.76 1.87
CA LEU A 96 -28.02 3.87 0.78
C LEU A 96 -27.54 4.63 -0.46
N ASN A 97 -28.16 5.77 -0.78
CA ASN A 97 -27.70 6.61 -1.89
C ASN A 97 -26.35 7.27 -1.60
N GLN A 98 -26.08 7.67 -0.35
CA GLN A 98 -24.77 8.15 0.06
C GLN A 98 -23.71 7.05 -0.02
N GLU A 99 -24.04 5.83 0.43
CA GLU A 99 -23.17 4.65 0.36
C GLU A 99 -22.83 4.28 -1.10
N LYS A 100 -23.81 4.30 -2.01
CA LYS A 100 -23.59 4.09 -3.45
C LYS A 100 -22.71 5.18 -4.08
N ASN A 101 -22.91 6.44 -3.68
CA ASN A 101 -22.12 7.55 -4.19
C ASN A 101 -20.66 7.43 -3.74
N VAL A 102 -20.39 7.12 -2.46
CA VAL A 102 -19.01 6.91 -2.01
C VAL A 102 -18.40 5.69 -2.68
N GLN A 103 -19.13 4.59 -2.87
CA GLN A 103 -18.64 3.43 -3.61
C GLN A 103 -18.19 3.81 -5.02
N ALA A 104 -18.99 4.58 -5.76
CA ALA A 104 -18.64 5.05 -7.09
C ALA A 104 -17.41 5.97 -7.09
N GLN A 105 -17.26 6.82 -6.06
CA GLN A 105 -16.09 7.67 -5.91
C GLN A 105 -14.83 6.85 -5.64
N LEU A 106 -14.88 5.90 -4.70
CA LEU A 106 -13.74 5.04 -4.36
C LEU A 106 -13.28 4.19 -5.54
N GLN A 107 -14.22 3.70 -6.35
CA GLN A 107 -13.91 2.93 -7.57
C GLN A 107 -13.25 3.78 -8.68
N GLY A 108 -13.40 5.10 -8.65
CA GLY A 108 -12.78 6.01 -9.60
C GLY A 108 -11.31 6.34 -9.30
N GLU A 109 -10.88 6.14 -8.05
CA GLU A 109 -9.53 6.51 -7.61
C GLU A 109 -8.47 5.61 -8.25
N GLN A 110 -7.31 6.20 -8.58
CA GLN A 110 -6.23 5.51 -9.30
C GLN A 110 -5.00 5.23 -8.44
N ARG A 111 -4.94 5.74 -7.21
CA ARG A 111 -3.89 5.34 -6.26
C ARG A 111 -4.39 5.24 -4.84
N VAL A 112 -3.70 4.38 -4.09
CA VAL A 112 -4.11 3.93 -2.74
C VAL A 112 -4.18 5.10 -1.73
N PRO A 113 -3.20 6.03 -1.66
CA PRO A 113 -3.28 7.16 -0.74
C PRO A 113 -4.49 8.07 -1.00
N GLU A 114 -4.82 8.33 -2.27
CA GLU A 114 -5.99 9.13 -2.66
C GLU A 114 -7.30 8.42 -2.29
N LEU A 115 -7.38 7.10 -2.50
CA LEU A 115 -8.52 6.27 -2.05
C LEU A 115 -8.69 6.32 -0.53
N PHE A 116 -7.59 6.18 0.23
CA PHE A 116 -7.60 6.29 1.69
C PHE A 116 -8.11 7.65 2.14
N GLN A 117 -7.58 8.73 1.58
CA GLN A 117 -7.96 10.10 1.90
C GLN A 117 -9.44 10.36 1.61
N ARG A 118 -9.92 9.95 0.42
CA ARG A 118 -11.33 10.09 0.04
C ARG A 118 -12.26 9.39 1.02
N PHE A 119 -11.91 8.16 1.41
CA PHE A 119 -12.73 7.36 2.32
C PHE A 119 -12.82 7.97 3.71
N ILE A 120 -11.69 8.37 4.32
CA ILE A 120 -11.69 8.91 5.68
C ILE A 120 -12.31 10.31 5.77
N GLU A 121 -12.19 11.15 4.74
CA GLU A 121 -12.91 12.42 4.67
C GLU A 121 -14.43 12.20 4.68
N TRP A 122 -14.90 11.30 3.83
CA TRP A 122 -16.31 10.93 3.77
C TRP A 122 -16.79 10.32 5.09
N LEU A 123 -16.03 9.39 5.67
CA LEU A 123 -16.38 8.70 6.91
C LEU A 123 -16.45 9.67 8.09
N CYS A 124 -15.51 10.62 8.15
CA CYS A 124 -15.50 11.67 9.17
C CYS A 124 -16.77 12.54 9.09
N ALA A 125 -17.15 12.94 7.87
CA ALA A 125 -18.35 13.74 7.63
C ALA A 125 -19.65 12.97 7.91
N SER A 126 -19.75 11.71 7.47
CA SER A 126 -20.97 10.90 7.61
C SER A 126 -21.27 10.52 9.05
N LEU A 127 -20.23 10.29 9.85
CA LEU A 127 -20.37 9.95 11.28
C LEU A 127 -20.27 11.16 12.21
N ASN A 128 -20.15 12.37 11.66
CA ASN A 128 -19.89 13.60 12.42
C ASN A 128 -18.71 13.44 13.42
N ALA A 129 -17.69 12.69 13.02
CA ALA A 129 -16.50 12.42 13.83
C ALA A 129 -15.57 13.65 13.86
N GLU A 130 -14.70 13.73 14.85
CA GLU A 130 -13.64 14.76 14.91
C GLU A 130 -12.51 14.45 13.93
N GLU A 131 -12.09 13.18 13.89
CA GLU A 131 -11.05 12.70 12.99
C GLU A 131 -11.30 11.23 12.62
N ALA A 132 -10.88 10.87 11.41
CA ALA A 132 -10.86 9.51 10.91
C ALA A 132 -9.46 9.19 10.41
N TYR A 133 -8.99 7.98 10.65
CA TYR A 133 -7.62 7.58 10.32
C TYR A 133 -7.53 6.11 9.90
N ILE A 134 -6.54 5.84 9.03
CA ILE A 134 -6.21 4.51 8.53
C ILE A 134 -4.81 4.14 9.03
N GLY A 135 -4.70 2.93 9.58
CA GLY A 135 -3.43 2.34 9.97
C GLY A 135 -3.18 1.01 9.28
N ARG A 136 -1.92 0.62 9.16
CA ARG A 136 -1.50 -0.68 8.65
C ARG A 136 -0.91 -1.51 9.79
N LYS A 137 -1.26 -2.79 9.87
CA LYS A 137 -0.58 -3.72 10.76
C LYS A 137 0.80 -4.01 10.18
N CYS A 138 1.84 -3.84 10.97
CA CYS A 138 3.20 -4.21 10.60
C CYS A 138 3.93 -4.84 11.79
N THR A 139 5.12 -5.36 11.55
CA THR A 139 6.00 -5.91 12.57
C THR A 139 7.21 -5.00 12.74
N ASP A 140 7.59 -4.71 13.98
CA ASP A 140 8.83 -3.99 14.25
C ASP A 140 10.08 -4.88 14.07
N GLN A 141 11.25 -4.33 14.36
CA GLN A 141 12.52 -5.08 14.27
C GLN A 141 12.61 -6.28 15.22
N SER A 142 11.84 -6.28 16.32
CA SER A 142 11.78 -7.38 17.27
C SER A 142 10.74 -8.45 16.88
N GLY A 143 10.00 -8.22 15.79
CA GLY A 143 8.89 -9.07 15.35
C GLY A 143 7.58 -8.76 16.07
N ALA A 144 7.52 -7.74 16.93
CA ALA A 144 6.31 -7.38 17.66
C ALA A 144 5.31 -6.67 16.74
N GLY A 145 4.01 -6.97 16.94
CA GLY A 145 2.93 -6.33 16.21
C GLY A 145 2.80 -4.85 16.54
N ILE A 146 2.72 -4.02 15.50
CA ILE A 146 2.49 -2.58 15.60
C ILE A 146 1.44 -2.12 14.56
N VAL A 147 0.69 -1.06 14.89
CA VAL A 147 -0.18 -0.36 13.93
C VAL A 147 0.49 0.96 13.61
N HIS A 148 0.84 1.16 12.34
CA HIS A 148 1.37 2.42 11.81
C HIS A 148 0.24 3.20 11.17
N TRP A 149 -0.06 4.38 11.71
CA TRP A 149 -1.05 5.30 11.14
C TRP A 149 -0.49 6.01 9.91
N ILE A 150 -1.12 5.80 8.75
CA ILE A 150 -0.62 6.22 7.44
C ILE A 150 -1.51 7.25 6.74
N ALA A 151 -2.76 7.41 7.16
CA ALA A 151 -3.65 8.44 6.62
C ALA A 151 -4.57 9.03 7.70
N SER A 152 -4.97 10.29 7.52
CA SER A 152 -5.90 11.00 8.39
C SER A 152 -6.79 11.97 7.60
N SER A 153 -8.05 12.11 8.01
CA SER A 153 -8.99 13.12 7.46
C SER A 153 -8.56 14.56 7.72
N ARG A 154 -7.57 14.79 8.59
CA ARG A 154 -7.03 16.13 8.93
C ARG A 154 -5.66 16.42 8.31
N THR A 155 -5.21 15.63 7.35
CA THR A 155 -3.96 15.86 6.61
C THR A 155 -3.95 17.28 5.99
N PRO A 156 -2.85 18.07 6.11
CA PRO A 156 -1.54 17.74 6.69
C PRO A 156 -1.38 18.07 8.18
N THR A 157 -2.44 18.54 8.85
CA THR A 157 -2.36 19.02 10.25
C THR A 157 -2.49 17.91 11.30
N SER A 158 -2.80 16.69 10.88
CA SER A 158 -2.95 15.56 11.80
C SER A 158 -1.62 15.21 12.47
N VAL A 159 -1.67 15.08 13.79
CA VAL A 159 -0.55 14.58 14.60
C VAL A 159 -0.48 13.05 14.63
N MET A 160 -1.46 12.36 14.04
CA MET A 160 -1.57 10.90 14.04
C MET A 160 -0.71 10.24 12.96
N ILE A 161 -0.45 10.93 11.84
CA ILE A 161 0.35 10.38 10.74
C ILE A 161 1.77 10.07 11.25
N ASP A 162 2.30 8.91 10.86
CA ASP A 162 3.59 8.39 11.34
C ASP A 162 3.65 8.18 12.86
N LYS A 163 2.50 7.93 13.48
CA LYS A 163 2.42 7.43 14.85
C LYS A 163 2.14 5.94 14.88
N PHE A 164 2.51 5.34 16.01
CA PHE A 164 2.52 3.90 16.17
C PHE A 164 1.89 3.48 17.47
N VAL A 165 1.08 2.43 17.41
CA VAL A 165 0.52 1.74 18.56
C VAL A 165 1.16 0.36 18.58
N ALA A 166 1.67 -0.08 19.74
CA ALA A 166 2.24 -1.41 19.91
C ALA A 166 1.19 -2.36 20.50
N GLU A 167 1.28 -3.64 20.16
CA GLU A 167 0.33 -4.67 20.59
C GLU A 167 0.11 -4.72 22.10
N GLU A 168 1.18 -4.64 22.89
CA GLU A 168 1.12 -4.73 24.35
C GLU A 168 0.39 -3.55 25.01
N ARG A 169 0.35 -2.39 24.35
CA ARG A 169 -0.08 -1.12 24.96
C ARG A 169 -1.31 -0.50 24.31
N GLY A 170 -1.76 -1.04 23.19
CA GLY A 170 -2.83 -0.46 22.39
C GLY A 170 -4.14 -1.19 22.54
N VAL A 171 -5.20 -0.49 22.91
CA VAL A 171 -6.56 -1.04 22.80
C VAL A 171 -6.97 -1.29 21.35
N THR A 172 -6.46 -0.50 20.40
CA THR A 172 -6.65 -0.70 18.95
C THR A 172 -6.29 -2.11 18.49
N PHE A 173 -5.33 -2.78 19.12
CA PHE A 173 -4.91 -4.14 18.72
C PHE A 173 -5.93 -5.22 18.98
N ASP A 174 -6.92 -4.96 19.84
CA ASP A 174 -7.95 -5.95 20.14
C ASP A 174 -8.81 -6.27 18.93
N VAL A 175 -8.83 -5.41 17.89
CA VAL A 175 -9.49 -5.71 16.61
C VAL A 175 -8.86 -6.87 15.83
N PHE A 176 -7.65 -7.29 16.20
CA PHE A 176 -6.96 -8.42 15.58
C PHE A 176 -6.94 -9.68 16.44
N LYS A 177 -7.36 -9.58 17.70
CA LYS A 177 -7.35 -10.71 18.61
C LYS A 177 -8.54 -11.59 18.30
N GLU A 178 -8.26 -12.85 18.03
CA GLU A 178 -9.27 -13.88 17.91
C GLU A 178 -10.05 -13.99 19.23
N ILE A 179 -11.37 -13.87 19.15
CA ILE A 179 -12.25 -14.06 20.30
C ILE A 179 -12.77 -15.49 20.23
N GLU A 180 -12.43 -16.29 21.23
CA GLU A 180 -13.09 -17.57 21.47
C GLU A 180 -14.52 -17.29 21.90
N ASP A 181 -15.47 -17.51 21.00
CA ASP A 181 -16.89 -17.48 21.34
C ASP A 181 -17.26 -18.85 21.96
N PRO A 182 -17.58 -18.93 23.26
CA PRO A 182 -18.01 -20.18 23.87
C PRO A 182 -19.34 -20.71 23.29
N ALA A 183 -20.07 -19.88 22.53
CA ALA A 183 -21.25 -20.25 21.77
C ALA A 183 -20.98 -20.38 20.25
N ALA A 184 -19.71 -20.49 19.83
CA ALA A 184 -19.35 -20.66 18.42
C ALA A 184 -20.11 -21.85 17.80
N PRO A 185 -20.71 -21.68 16.60
CA PRO A 185 -21.33 -22.80 15.91
C PRO A 185 -20.30 -23.90 15.68
N VAL A 186 -20.74 -25.15 15.73
CA VAL A 186 -19.92 -26.30 15.31
C VAL A 186 -20.08 -26.51 13.80
N ASP A 187 -19.01 -26.93 13.14
CA ASP A 187 -19.05 -27.34 11.74
C ASP A 187 -19.84 -28.67 11.57
N ALA A 188 -19.96 -29.13 10.32
CA ALA A 188 -20.67 -30.37 10.00
C ALA A 188 -20.07 -31.62 10.67
N ASP A 189 -18.80 -31.54 11.10
CA ASP A 189 -18.06 -32.61 11.76
C ASP A 189 -18.07 -32.46 13.30
N GLY A 190 -18.76 -31.44 13.84
CA GLY A 190 -18.87 -31.19 15.28
C GLY A 190 -17.69 -30.45 15.89
N ASN A 191 -16.75 -29.92 15.09
CA ASN A 191 -15.65 -29.10 15.58
C ASN A 191 -16.10 -27.65 15.74
N PRO A 192 -15.66 -26.93 16.79
CA PRO A 192 -15.94 -25.50 16.89
C PRO A 192 -15.37 -24.77 15.67
N LEU A 193 -16.17 -23.88 15.06
CA LEU A 193 -15.68 -23.01 14.00
C LEU A 193 -14.45 -22.22 14.49
N PRO A 194 -13.50 -21.95 13.59
CA PRO A 194 -12.29 -21.21 13.96
C PRO A 194 -12.65 -19.86 14.60
N PRO A 195 -11.86 -19.41 15.59
CA PRO A 195 -12.10 -18.13 16.24
C PRO A 195 -12.27 -17.00 15.22
N SER A 196 -13.25 -16.14 15.44
CA SER A 196 -13.47 -14.97 14.59
C SER A 196 -12.88 -13.73 15.25
N VAL A 197 -12.31 -12.84 14.43
CA VAL A 197 -11.90 -11.52 14.91
C VAL A 197 -13.13 -10.67 15.23
N PRO A 198 -13.07 -9.79 16.25
CA PRO A 198 -14.19 -8.93 16.59
C PRO A 198 -14.63 -8.08 15.39
N LYS A 199 -15.95 -7.96 15.21
CA LYS A 199 -16.54 -7.17 14.12
C LYS A 199 -16.09 -5.72 14.16
N TYR A 200 -15.90 -5.17 15.36
CA TYR A 200 -15.43 -3.82 15.66
C TYR A 200 -15.12 -3.72 17.17
N LEU A 201 -14.49 -2.62 17.56
CA LEU A 201 -14.24 -2.24 18.95
C LEU A 201 -14.75 -0.80 19.15
N HIS A 202 -15.61 -0.62 20.15
CA HIS A 202 -16.16 0.68 20.52
C HIS A 202 -15.85 1.00 21.98
N ILE A 203 -15.24 2.16 22.21
CA ILE A 203 -14.94 2.69 23.53
C ILE A 203 -15.71 3.99 23.69
N GLU A 204 -16.80 3.94 24.45
CA GLU A 204 -17.70 5.09 24.64
C GLU A 204 -17.03 6.27 25.36
N ASN A 205 -16.07 5.98 26.24
CA ASN A 205 -15.31 7.00 26.97
C ASN A 205 -13.83 6.63 27.01
N VAL A 206 -13.07 7.25 26.11
CA VAL A 206 -11.64 6.97 25.91
C VAL A 206 -10.77 7.30 27.13
N LEU A 207 -11.23 8.19 28.02
CA LEU A 207 -10.50 8.53 29.25
C LEU A 207 -10.65 7.47 30.35
N ARG A 208 -11.62 6.55 30.22
CA ARG A 208 -11.83 5.44 31.14
C ARG A 208 -11.08 4.18 30.73
N GLU A 209 -10.58 4.12 29.50
CA GLU A 209 -9.82 2.99 28.99
C GLU A 209 -8.31 3.20 29.23
N PRO A 210 -7.69 2.54 30.22
CA PRO A 210 -6.27 2.77 30.56
C PRO A 210 -5.30 2.36 29.45
N ARG A 211 -5.72 1.49 28.51
CA ARG A 211 -4.91 1.07 27.35
C ARG A 211 -5.09 1.98 26.14
N MET A 212 -5.86 3.07 26.27
CA MET A 212 -5.97 4.07 25.22
C MET A 212 -4.67 4.86 25.11
N LYS A 213 -4.10 4.93 23.90
CA LYS A 213 -2.90 5.70 23.62
C LYS A 213 -3.27 7.02 22.95
N PHE A 214 -2.97 8.13 23.61
CA PHE A 214 -3.14 9.48 23.07
C PHE A 214 -1.80 10.00 22.52
N PHE A 215 -1.82 10.57 21.31
CA PHE A 215 -0.65 11.21 20.69
C PHE A 215 -0.63 12.73 20.84
N HIS A 216 -1.68 13.27 21.48
CA HIS A 216 -1.83 14.67 21.85
C HIS A 216 -2.44 14.78 23.25
N VAL A 217 -2.81 16.00 23.66
CA VAL A 217 -3.57 16.25 24.89
C VAL A 217 -4.81 15.34 24.93
N PRO A 218 -4.96 14.48 25.96
CA PRO A 218 -6.14 13.63 26.11
C PRO A 218 -7.42 14.47 26.15
N LYS A 219 -8.42 14.07 25.36
CA LYS A 219 -9.73 14.73 25.27
C LYS A 219 -10.84 13.72 25.56
N LEU A 220 -11.97 14.21 26.06
CA LEU A 220 -13.16 13.41 26.27
C LEU A 220 -13.88 13.12 24.95
N GLY A 221 -14.30 11.88 24.74
CA GLY A 221 -15.03 11.42 23.57
C GLY A 221 -15.06 9.90 23.50
N ALA A 222 -15.46 9.37 22.35
CA ALA A 222 -15.48 7.95 22.05
C ALA A 222 -14.49 7.61 20.93
N TYR A 223 -14.18 6.32 20.81
CA TYR A 223 -13.31 5.76 19.79
C TYR A 223 -13.94 4.50 19.22
N LEU A 224 -14.03 4.42 17.90
CA LEU A 224 -14.59 3.29 17.16
C LEU A 224 -13.55 2.82 16.13
N THR A 225 -13.26 1.53 16.13
CA THR A 225 -12.23 0.96 15.25
C THR A 225 -12.58 -0.44 14.76
N LYS A 226 -12.09 -0.80 13.59
CA LYS A 226 -12.27 -2.12 12.97
C LYS A 226 -11.01 -2.55 12.22
N GLY A 227 -10.60 -3.80 12.44
CA GLY A 227 -9.58 -4.47 11.66
C GLY A 227 -10.19 -5.05 10.38
N LEU A 228 -9.52 -4.84 9.25
CA LEU A 228 -9.95 -5.26 7.92
C LEU A 228 -8.85 -6.12 7.32
N LYS A 229 -9.16 -7.40 7.16
CA LYS A 229 -8.29 -8.36 6.46
C LYS A 229 -8.55 -8.23 4.96
N PHE A 230 -7.49 -8.26 4.16
CA PHE A 230 -7.60 -8.19 2.70
C PHE A 230 -6.44 -8.91 2.01
N ASN A 231 -6.66 -9.21 0.74
CA ASN A 231 -5.69 -9.78 -0.18
C ASN A 231 -4.86 -8.66 -0.80
N SER A 232 -3.63 -8.48 -0.32
CA SER A 232 -2.72 -7.50 -0.88
C SER A 232 -2.08 -8.00 -2.17
N PHE A 233 -2.03 -7.13 -3.16
CA PHE A 233 -1.32 -7.31 -4.43
C PHE A 233 -0.09 -6.40 -4.54
N LEU A 234 0.10 -5.48 -3.59
CA LEU A 234 1.21 -4.54 -3.57
C LEU A 234 2.25 -4.91 -2.51
N HIS A 235 2.89 -6.07 -2.70
CA HIS A 235 3.97 -6.54 -1.83
C HIS A 235 5.16 -7.10 -2.65
N PRO A 236 6.38 -7.15 -2.06
CA PRO A 236 7.59 -7.51 -2.80
C PRO A 236 7.58 -8.89 -3.48
N ASP A 237 6.82 -9.81 -2.92
CA ASP A 237 6.76 -11.20 -3.39
C ASP A 237 5.59 -11.49 -4.33
N VAL A 238 4.82 -10.48 -4.78
CA VAL A 238 3.61 -10.71 -5.59
C VAL A 238 3.91 -11.40 -6.94
N PHE A 239 5.10 -11.16 -7.50
CA PHE A 239 5.52 -11.86 -8.72
C PHE A 239 5.92 -13.30 -8.38
N ASN A 240 5.18 -14.24 -8.97
CA ASN A 240 5.43 -15.66 -8.81
C ASN A 240 6.39 -16.14 -9.90
N ASP A 241 7.66 -16.27 -9.54
CA ASP A 241 8.71 -16.73 -10.46
C ASP A 241 8.46 -18.17 -10.96
N ALA A 242 7.76 -19.00 -10.17
CA ALA A 242 7.43 -20.38 -10.55
C ALA A 242 6.20 -20.47 -11.48
N ASN A 243 5.24 -19.55 -11.32
CA ASN A 243 4.06 -19.47 -12.18
C ASN A 243 3.69 -18.00 -12.47
N PRO A 244 4.27 -17.38 -13.51
CA PRO A 244 4.07 -15.96 -13.83
C PRO A 244 2.62 -15.54 -14.09
N GLU A 245 1.72 -16.49 -14.39
CA GLU A 245 0.30 -16.21 -14.64
C GLU A 245 -0.51 -16.03 -13.34
N THR A 246 0.01 -16.48 -12.20
CA THR A 246 -0.69 -16.41 -10.90
C THR A 246 0.09 -15.57 -9.91
N PRO A 247 -0.39 -14.39 -9.49
CA PRO A 247 0.28 -13.61 -8.46
C PRO A 247 0.31 -14.38 -7.14
N ASN A 248 1.40 -14.23 -6.38
CA ASN A 248 1.38 -14.60 -4.98
C ASN A 248 0.51 -13.59 -4.24
N ILE A 249 -0.53 -14.06 -3.57
CA ILE A 249 -1.43 -13.20 -2.80
C ILE A 249 -1.03 -13.30 -1.34
N LYS A 250 -0.80 -12.16 -0.70
CA LYS A 250 -0.53 -12.08 0.74
C LYS A 250 -1.74 -11.50 1.47
N GLU A 251 -2.19 -12.20 2.50
CA GLU A 251 -3.16 -11.63 3.43
C GLU A 251 -2.49 -10.55 4.29
N ASP A 252 -3.05 -9.34 4.29
CA ASP A 252 -2.58 -8.21 5.09
C ASP A 252 -3.77 -7.57 5.85
N TRP A 253 -3.45 -6.64 6.76
CA TRP A 253 -4.41 -6.03 7.66
C TRP A 253 -4.31 -4.50 7.66
N ILE A 254 -5.46 -3.87 7.47
CA ILE A 254 -5.67 -2.44 7.66
C ILE A 254 -6.57 -2.23 8.89
N VAL A 255 -6.36 -1.13 9.61
CA VAL A 255 -7.25 -0.66 10.67
C VAL A 255 -7.89 0.64 10.23
N VAL A 256 -9.21 0.70 10.29
CA VAL A 256 -9.96 1.95 10.13
C VAL A 256 -10.45 2.37 11.50
N SER A 257 -10.30 3.65 11.80
CA SER A 257 -10.58 4.22 13.10
C SER A 257 -11.21 5.59 12.98
N VAL A 258 -12.16 5.89 13.85
CA VAL A 258 -12.82 7.20 13.97
C VAL A 258 -12.99 7.57 15.44
N ASP A 259 -12.93 8.85 15.74
CA ASP A 259 -13.10 9.34 17.10
C ASP A 259 -13.97 10.60 17.19
N THR A 260 -14.53 10.83 18.37
CA THR A 260 -15.29 12.05 18.72
C THR A 260 -14.57 12.84 19.82
N MET A 261 -13.24 12.73 19.91
CA MET A 261 -12.44 13.31 20.98
C MET A 261 -12.46 14.84 20.94
N GLY A 262 -13.09 15.45 21.94
CA GLY A 262 -13.35 16.90 22.00
C GLY A 262 -14.83 17.25 21.84
N GLN A 263 -15.65 16.31 21.36
CA GLN A 263 -17.10 16.47 21.26
C GLN A 263 -17.85 15.89 22.47
N ALA A 264 -17.17 15.10 23.32
CA ALA A 264 -17.72 14.51 24.53
C ALA A 264 -19.01 13.67 24.32
N ARG A 265 -19.13 12.99 23.18
CA ARG A 265 -20.27 12.11 22.84
C ARG A 265 -19.82 10.69 22.46
N SER A 266 -20.70 9.73 22.68
CA SER A 266 -20.54 8.36 22.18
C SER A 266 -21.04 8.22 20.74
N PHE A 267 -20.63 7.14 20.05
CA PHE A 267 -21.25 6.76 18.78
C PHE A 267 -22.60 6.07 19.04
N THR A 268 -23.59 6.42 18.23
CA THR A 268 -24.92 5.80 18.21
C THR A 268 -24.90 4.48 17.45
N GLN A 269 -25.87 3.60 17.68
CA GLN A 269 -25.95 2.33 16.95
C GLN A 269 -26.03 2.51 15.42
N PRO A 270 -26.83 3.45 14.87
CA PRO A 270 -26.86 3.69 13.43
C PRO A 270 -25.50 4.14 12.86
N GLU A 271 -24.73 4.95 13.60
CA GLU A 271 -23.37 5.34 13.22
C GLU A 271 -22.43 4.13 13.20
N ILE A 272 -22.51 3.25 14.20
CA ILE A 272 -21.70 2.01 14.27
C ILE A 272 -22.04 1.08 13.09
N ASP A 273 -23.32 0.91 12.77
CA ASP A 273 -23.76 0.07 11.67
C ASP A 273 -23.32 0.66 10.32
N SER A 274 -23.43 1.98 10.15
CA SER A 274 -22.92 2.69 8.96
C SER A 274 -21.42 2.54 8.82
N PHE A 275 -20.66 2.72 9.91
CA PHE A 275 -19.21 2.53 9.94
C PHE A 275 -18.81 1.12 9.47
N GLN A 276 -19.49 0.08 9.96
CA GLN A 276 -19.20 -1.30 9.59
C GLN A 276 -19.44 -1.58 8.10
N ARG A 277 -20.59 -1.17 7.56
CA ARG A 277 -20.93 -1.35 6.14
C ARG A 277 -19.94 -0.62 5.24
N SER A 278 -19.60 0.60 5.62
CA SER A 278 -18.66 1.44 4.88
C SER A 278 -17.26 0.84 4.85
N CYS A 279 -16.79 0.27 5.96
CA CYS A 279 -15.51 -0.43 6.00
C CYS A 279 -15.49 -1.66 5.07
N THR A 280 -16.61 -2.35 4.90
CA THR A 280 -16.72 -3.47 3.95
C THR A 280 -16.64 -2.99 2.49
N ILE A 281 -17.30 -1.88 2.15
CA ILE A 281 -17.18 -1.28 0.81
C ILE A 281 -15.74 -0.83 0.55
N PHE A 282 -15.14 -0.18 1.55
CA PHE A 282 -13.77 0.32 1.47
C PHE A 282 -12.76 -0.80 1.22
N ILE A 283 -12.79 -1.89 1.99
CA ILE A 283 -11.80 -2.94 1.84
C ILE A 283 -11.86 -3.64 0.48
N GLN A 284 -13.07 -3.82 -0.07
CA GLN A 284 -13.25 -4.31 -1.44
C GLN A 284 -12.63 -3.35 -2.46
N ALA A 285 -12.87 -2.04 -2.30
CA ALA A 285 -12.30 -1.03 -3.19
C ALA A 285 -10.75 -1.00 -3.12
N VAL A 286 -10.16 -1.23 -1.94
CA VAL A 286 -8.70 -1.37 -1.77
C VAL A 286 -8.18 -2.59 -2.54
N GLU A 287 -8.79 -3.76 -2.37
CA GLU A 287 -8.38 -4.98 -3.08
C GLU A 287 -8.48 -4.82 -4.60
N ASP A 288 -9.58 -4.26 -5.09
CA ASP A 288 -9.80 -4.04 -6.52
C ASP A 288 -8.78 -3.05 -7.09
N LEU A 289 -8.48 -1.97 -6.36
CA LEU A 289 -7.48 -1.00 -6.77
C LEU A 289 -6.07 -1.60 -6.76
N GLU A 290 -5.65 -2.29 -5.70
CA GLU A 290 -4.34 -2.94 -5.64
C GLU A 290 -4.18 -3.96 -6.77
N ARG A 291 -5.20 -4.76 -7.04
CA ARG A 291 -5.21 -5.72 -8.15
C ARG A 291 -5.04 -5.02 -9.50
N ASN A 292 -5.77 -3.95 -9.74
CA ASN A 292 -5.67 -3.17 -10.98
C ASN A 292 -4.28 -2.54 -11.15
N LEU A 293 -3.70 -2.03 -10.07
CA LEU A 293 -2.35 -1.46 -10.07
C LEU A 293 -1.28 -2.52 -10.34
N TYR A 294 -1.41 -3.69 -9.70
CA TYR A 294 -0.55 -4.83 -9.98
C TYR A 294 -0.64 -5.26 -11.45
N MET A 295 -1.84 -5.39 -12.02
CA MET A 295 -2.02 -5.80 -13.41
C MET A 295 -1.34 -4.81 -14.38
N LYS A 296 -1.49 -3.50 -14.14
CA LYS A 296 -0.81 -2.46 -14.93
C LYS A 296 0.71 -2.55 -14.81
N ASP A 297 1.23 -2.76 -13.60
CA ASP A 297 2.67 -2.86 -13.34
C ASP A 297 3.28 -4.15 -13.92
N PHE A 298 2.53 -5.26 -13.90
CA PHE A 298 2.90 -6.54 -14.50
C PHE A 298 2.91 -6.46 -16.03
N GLU A 299 1.88 -5.88 -16.65
CA GLU A 299 1.82 -5.66 -18.10
C GLU A 299 3.00 -4.80 -18.55
N ARG A 300 3.26 -3.69 -17.85
CA ARG A 300 4.42 -2.84 -18.12
C ARG A 300 5.75 -3.60 -18.02
N LYS A 301 5.92 -4.38 -16.94
CA LYS A 301 7.12 -5.18 -16.71
C LYS A 301 7.39 -6.11 -17.88
N THR A 302 6.39 -6.90 -18.25
CA THR A 302 6.51 -7.99 -19.21
C THR A 302 6.59 -7.51 -20.66
N THR A 303 5.89 -6.44 -21.02
CA THR A 303 5.81 -5.97 -22.41
C THR A 303 6.92 -5.01 -22.80
N ASN A 304 7.41 -4.18 -21.86
CA ASN A 304 8.33 -3.09 -22.17
C ASN A 304 9.62 -3.16 -21.33
N ASP A 305 9.48 -3.12 -20.00
CA ASP A 305 10.63 -2.87 -19.13
C ASP A 305 11.62 -4.05 -19.15
N ASP A 306 11.18 -5.31 -19.10
CA ASP A 306 12.08 -6.47 -19.02
C ASP A 306 12.99 -6.63 -20.26
N ALA A 307 12.48 -6.32 -21.45
CA ALA A 307 13.26 -6.38 -22.69
C ALA A 307 14.32 -5.28 -22.71
N MET A 308 13.91 -4.04 -22.41
CA MET A 308 14.80 -2.87 -22.35
C MET A 308 15.88 -3.04 -21.26
N LEU A 309 15.50 -3.51 -20.07
CA LEU A 309 16.41 -3.71 -18.96
C LEU A 309 17.39 -4.86 -19.20
N ARG A 310 16.99 -5.90 -19.94
CA ARG A 310 17.91 -6.97 -20.35
C ARG A 310 18.98 -6.46 -21.31
N GLU A 311 18.57 -5.72 -22.35
CA GLU A 311 19.51 -5.11 -23.30
C GLU A 311 20.44 -4.13 -22.59
N PHE A 312 19.87 -3.26 -21.75
CA PHE A 312 20.63 -2.33 -20.91
C PHE A 312 21.65 -3.07 -20.04
N ASN A 313 21.26 -4.15 -19.34
CA ASN A 313 22.18 -4.89 -18.47
C ASN A 313 23.36 -5.49 -19.25
N VAL A 314 23.11 -6.06 -20.43
CA VAL A 314 24.16 -6.60 -21.31
C VAL A 314 25.10 -5.48 -21.77
N ALA A 315 24.55 -4.36 -22.23
CA ALA A 315 25.34 -3.21 -22.68
C ALA A 315 26.17 -2.61 -21.52
N TYR A 316 25.57 -2.47 -20.35
CA TYR A 316 26.21 -1.95 -19.14
C TYR A 316 27.36 -2.85 -18.69
N ALA A 317 27.14 -4.16 -18.64
CA ALA A 317 28.19 -5.14 -18.32
C ALA A 317 29.34 -5.11 -19.35
N ALA A 318 29.04 -4.97 -20.64
CA ALA A 318 30.05 -4.84 -21.69
C ALA A 318 30.88 -3.56 -21.53
N GLN A 319 30.26 -2.43 -21.19
CA GLN A 319 30.97 -1.18 -20.92
C GLN A 319 31.90 -1.30 -19.70
N ILE A 320 31.45 -1.97 -18.64
CA ILE A 320 32.32 -2.27 -17.49
C ILE A 320 33.51 -3.12 -17.91
N ALA A 321 33.29 -4.21 -18.64
CA ALA A 321 34.36 -5.11 -19.05
C ALA A 321 35.43 -4.40 -19.92
N VAL A 322 34.99 -3.60 -20.90
CA VAL A 322 35.90 -2.80 -21.75
C VAL A 322 36.70 -1.80 -20.91
N GLN A 323 36.06 -1.16 -19.93
CA GLN A 323 36.76 -0.21 -19.07
C GLN A 323 37.76 -0.89 -18.14
N GLU A 324 37.44 -2.07 -17.60
CA GLU A 324 38.38 -2.85 -16.79
C GLU A 324 39.62 -3.26 -17.58
N GLU A 325 39.46 -3.65 -18.85
CA GLU A 325 40.59 -3.91 -19.75
C GLU A 325 41.44 -2.65 -19.99
N ASN A 326 40.81 -1.51 -20.27
CA ASN A 326 41.50 -0.23 -20.45
C ASN A 326 42.26 0.21 -19.19
N LEU A 327 41.67 0.03 -18.02
CA LEU A 327 42.30 0.30 -16.72
C LEU A 327 43.54 -0.56 -16.54
N MET A 328 43.44 -1.86 -16.81
CA MET A 328 44.58 -2.78 -16.71
C MET A 328 45.73 -2.36 -17.62
N ILE A 329 45.45 -1.91 -18.84
CA ILE A 329 46.47 -1.40 -19.78
C ILE A 329 47.11 -0.10 -19.25
N GLN A 330 46.31 0.86 -18.78
CA GLN A 330 46.82 2.14 -18.26
C GLN A 330 47.72 1.96 -17.02
N LEU A 331 47.42 0.97 -16.20
CA LEU A 331 48.10 0.74 -14.93
C LEU A 331 49.38 -0.11 -15.04
N GLN A 332 49.66 -0.72 -16.20
CA GLN A 332 50.83 -1.62 -16.39
C GLN A 332 52.19 -0.97 -16.14
N SER A 333 52.29 0.35 -16.28
CA SER A 333 53.56 1.09 -16.12
C SER A 333 53.76 1.71 -14.74
N MET A 334 52.79 1.56 -13.83
CA MET A 334 52.82 2.19 -12.50
C MET A 334 53.43 1.26 -11.44
N LEU A 335 53.92 1.84 -10.35
CA LEU A 335 54.32 1.07 -9.16
C LEU A 335 53.08 0.43 -8.51
N GLU A 336 53.23 -0.75 -7.90
CA GLU A 336 52.08 -1.55 -7.42
C GLU A 336 51.21 -0.80 -6.40
N GLU A 337 51.81 0.00 -5.52
CA GLU A 337 51.07 0.81 -4.53
C GLU A 337 50.28 1.95 -5.19
N GLU A 338 50.87 2.64 -6.17
CA GLU A 338 50.20 3.70 -6.93
C GLU A 338 49.10 3.13 -7.83
N LYS A 339 49.33 1.93 -8.35
CA LYS A 339 48.43 1.20 -9.24
C LYS A 339 47.11 0.88 -8.54
N ASN A 340 47.13 0.28 -7.35
CA ASN A 340 45.90 -0.06 -6.63
C ASN A 340 45.08 1.20 -6.30
N MET A 341 45.74 2.26 -5.85
CA MET A 341 45.06 3.54 -5.56
C MET A 341 44.40 4.13 -6.81
N LYS A 342 45.12 4.18 -7.94
CA LYS A 342 44.59 4.70 -9.20
C LYS A 342 43.49 3.82 -9.78
N GLU A 343 43.59 2.51 -9.64
CA GLU A 343 42.52 1.58 -10.05
C GLU A 343 41.21 1.91 -9.33
N ILE A 344 41.25 2.03 -7.99
CA ILE A 344 40.06 2.31 -7.19
C ILE A 344 39.47 3.69 -7.51
N GLU A 345 40.31 4.72 -7.63
CA GLU A 345 39.90 6.08 -7.99
C GLU A 345 39.20 6.12 -9.35
N LEU A 346 39.83 5.53 -10.37
CA LEU A 346 39.30 5.52 -11.74
C LEU A 346 38.04 4.64 -11.85
N ARG A 347 37.97 3.51 -11.13
CA ARG A 347 36.77 2.66 -11.08
C ARG A 347 35.59 3.42 -10.48
N ALA A 348 35.77 4.11 -9.36
CA ALA A 348 34.71 4.92 -8.75
C ALA A 348 34.23 6.07 -9.66
N ALA A 349 35.17 6.80 -10.28
CA ALA A 349 34.86 7.86 -11.23
C ALA A 349 34.09 7.34 -12.46
N PHE A 350 34.50 6.20 -13.00
CA PHE A 350 33.81 5.57 -14.13
C PHE A 350 32.39 5.10 -13.77
N MET A 351 32.20 4.46 -12.62
CA MET A 351 30.87 4.03 -12.19
C MET A 351 29.92 5.23 -11.99
N MET A 352 30.43 6.35 -11.47
CA MET A 352 29.67 7.60 -11.37
C MET A 352 29.28 8.14 -12.76
N TYR A 353 30.23 8.13 -13.71
CA TYR A 353 29.94 8.50 -15.10
C TYR A 353 28.84 7.62 -15.71
N LEU A 354 28.91 6.31 -15.53
CA LEU A 354 27.88 5.38 -16.03
C LEU A 354 26.50 5.63 -15.44
N LEU A 355 26.39 5.87 -14.13
CA LEU A 355 25.10 6.21 -13.53
C LEU A 355 24.54 7.50 -14.12
N THR A 356 25.38 8.53 -14.26
CA THR A 356 25.00 9.84 -14.79
C THR A 356 24.59 9.77 -16.27
N SER A 357 25.26 8.95 -17.09
CA SER A 357 24.91 8.78 -18.50
C SER A 357 23.64 7.97 -18.73
N HIS A 358 23.20 7.20 -17.73
CA HIS A 358 22.05 6.30 -17.84
C HIS A 358 20.87 6.66 -16.94
N VAL A 359 20.81 7.90 -16.40
CA VAL A 359 19.73 8.34 -15.51
C VAL A 359 18.32 8.03 -16.04
N PRO A 360 17.98 8.26 -17.33
CA PRO A 360 16.63 7.94 -17.81
C PRO A 360 16.25 6.46 -17.64
N THR A 361 17.20 5.54 -17.88
CA THR A 361 16.98 4.10 -17.68
C THR A 361 16.91 3.75 -16.20
N LEU A 362 17.77 4.34 -15.36
CA LEU A 362 17.75 4.12 -13.92
C LEU A 362 16.43 4.61 -13.28
N ALA A 363 15.90 5.73 -13.79
CA ALA A 363 14.66 6.33 -13.31
C ALA A 363 13.43 5.45 -13.60
N MET A 364 13.52 4.47 -14.50
CA MET A 364 12.44 3.48 -14.69
C MET A 364 12.09 2.74 -13.39
N ALA A 365 13.06 2.57 -12.48
CA ALA A 365 12.77 1.97 -11.17
C ALA A 365 11.70 2.75 -10.40
N SER A 366 11.71 4.09 -10.42
CA SER A 366 10.73 4.95 -9.72
C SER A 366 9.29 4.71 -10.17
N THR A 367 9.11 4.17 -11.37
CA THR A 367 7.81 4.00 -11.98
C THR A 367 7.12 2.68 -11.62
N ARG A 368 7.82 1.83 -10.86
CA ARG A 368 7.32 0.54 -10.37
C ARG A 368 6.35 0.78 -9.22
N ILE A 369 5.16 0.21 -9.34
CA ILE A 369 4.14 0.33 -8.29
C ILE A 369 4.35 -0.74 -7.23
N VAL A 370 4.68 -1.96 -7.66
CA VAL A 370 4.99 -3.06 -6.75
C VAL A 370 6.36 -2.81 -6.11
N PRO A 371 6.46 -2.84 -4.76
CA PRO A 371 7.72 -2.69 -4.06
C PRO A 371 8.76 -3.75 -4.47
N PHE A 372 10.03 -3.38 -4.45
CA PHE A 372 11.11 -4.36 -4.63
C PHE A 372 11.35 -5.21 -3.37
N LYS A 373 11.97 -6.38 -3.56
CA LYS A 373 12.47 -7.22 -2.46
C LYS A 373 13.52 -6.49 -1.63
N GLN A 374 13.64 -6.90 -0.37
CA GLN A 374 14.48 -6.22 0.62
C GLN A 374 15.95 -6.00 0.20
N PRO A 375 16.67 -6.97 -0.40
CA PRO A 375 18.04 -6.77 -0.86
C PRO A 375 18.19 -5.60 -1.85
N VAL A 376 17.24 -5.46 -2.77
CA VAL A 376 17.20 -4.39 -3.76
C VAL A 376 16.92 -3.03 -3.10
N LEU A 377 15.98 -2.98 -2.15
CA LEU A 377 15.69 -1.74 -1.42
C LEU A 377 16.87 -1.28 -0.56
N VAL A 378 17.62 -2.22 0.03
CA VAL A 378 18.86 -1.92 0.78
C VAL A 378 19.93 -1.34 -0.14
N ALA A 379 20.10 -1.89 -1.34
CA ALA A 379 21.03 -1.35 -2.34
C ALA A 379 20.67 0.09 -2.75
N PHE A 380 19.38 0.36 -3.02
CA PHE A 380 18.92 1.72 -3.30
C PHE A 380 19.12 2.66 -2.11
N ALA A 381 18.78 2.23 -0.89
CA ALA A 381 18.93 3.05 0.31
C ALA A 381 20.41 3.38 0.59
N ALA A 382 21.32 2.42 0.44
CA ALA A 382 22.75 2.66 0.60
C ALA A 382 23.26 3.69 -0.42
N ALA A 383 22.87 3.52 -1.68
CA ALA A 383 23.25 4.44 -2.75
C ALA A 383 22.70 5.86 -2.53
N LEU A 384 21.40 6.00 -2.22
CA LEU A 384 20.78 7.29 -1.96
C LEU A 384 21.34 7.94 -0.67
N GLY A 385 21.75 7.15 0.31
CA GLY A 385 22.45 7.62 1.50
C GLY A 385 23.81 8.26 1.16
N LEU A 386 24.57 7.64 0.24
CA LEU A 386 25.80 8.24 -0.30
C LEU A 386 25.51 9.50 -1.12
N LEU A 387 24.37 9.57 -1.81
CA LEU A 387 23.92 10.79 -2.51
C LEU A 387 23.42 11.89 -1.56
N GLY A 388 23.53 11.71 -0.25
CA GLY A 388 23.22 12.73 0.77
C GLY A 388 21.78 12.72 1.27
N HIS A 389 20.96 11.74 0.89
CA HIS A 389 19.62 11.62 1.44
C HIS A 389 19.67 11.13 2.89
N PRO A 390 18.99 11.81 3.83
CA PRO A 390 19.00 11.42 5.23
C PRO A 390 18.21 10.12 5.44
N LYS A 391 18.60 9.34 6.45
CA LYS A 391 17.96 8.04 6.77
C LYS A 391 16.44 8.13 6.94
N GLN A 392 15.92 9.24 7.47
CA GLN A 392 14.49 9.47 7.66
C GLN A 392 13.71 9.53 6.33
N ALA A 393 14.37 9.93 5.25
CA ALA A 393 13.81 9.98 3.90
C ALA A 393 13.91 8.63 3.17
N LEU A 394 14.60 7.64 3.72
CA LEU A 394 14.82 6.34 3.06
C LEU A 394 14.16 5.18 3.81
N TYR A 395 14.06 5.28 5.13
CA TYR A 395 13.62 4.20 6.00
C TYR A 395 12.26 4.48 6.61
N ASN A 396 11.47 3.43 6.82
CA ASN A 396 10.33 3.51 7.70
C ASN A 396 10.85 3.75 9.14
N PRO A 397 10.35 4.77 9.86
CA PRO A 397 10.91 5.17 11.14
C PRO A 397 10.76 4.12 12.24
N VAL A 398 9.92 3.09 12.04
CA VAL A 398 9.69 2.05 13.05
C VAL A 398 10.22 0.69 12.67
N THR A 399 9.93 0.21 11.46
CA THR A 399 10.53 -1.06 11.04
C THR A 399 12.03 -0.90 10.82
N LYS A 400 12.52 0.35 10.66
CA LYS A 400 13.90 0.70 10.27
C LYS A 400 14.36 -0.04 9.02
N VAL A 401 13.41 -0.46 8.20
CA VAL A 401 13.61 -1.10 6.91
C VAL A 401 13.44 -0.02 5.83
N PRO A 402 14.24 -0.05 4.75
CA PRO A 402 14.03 0.81 3.60
C PRO A 402 12.57 0.77 3.11
N SER A 403 11.98 1.92 2.84
CA SER A 403 10.59 2.03 2.40
C SER A 403 10.53 2.40 0.93
N TRP A 404 9.90 1.55 0.11
CA TRP A 404 9.74 1.83 -1.31
C TRP A 404 8.98 3.13 -1.58
N GLU A 405 7.91 3.39 -0.82
CA GLU A 405 7.12 4.63 -0.90
C GLU A 405 7.98 5.90 -0.71
N LYS A 406 9.04 5.82 0.10
CA LYS A 406 9.96 6.92 0.32
C LYS A 406 11.11 6.96 -0.70
N ILE A 407 11.58 5.79 -1.15
CA ILE A 407 12.69 5.66 -2.10
C ILE A 407 12.27 6.02 -3.52
N ALA A 408 11.09 5.57 -3.98
CA ALA A 408 10.66 5.70 -5.37
C ALA A 408 10.69 7.16 -5.88
N PRO A 409 10.18 8.17 -5.14
CA PRO A 409 10.24 9.57 -5.59
C PRO A 409 11.67 10.13 -5.71
N LEU A 410 12.64 9.56 -4.98
CA LEU A 410 14.04 9.98 -5.03
C LEU A 410 14.77 9.39 -6.24
N LEU A 411 14.20 8.36 -6.86
CA LEU A 411 14.69 7.75 -8.09
C LEU A 411 14.08 8.39 -9.36
N GLU A 412 13.20 9.38 -9.22
CA GLU A 412 12.69 10.13 -10.38
C GLU A 412 13.83 10.81 -11.13
N GLU A 413 13.71 10.88 -12.46
CA GLU A 413 14.80 11.33 -13.35
C GLU A 413 15.39 12.69 -12.94
N THR A 414 14.53 13.66 -12.63
CA THR A 414 14.93 15.02 -12.24
C THR A 414 15.69 15.06 -10.93
N THR A 415 15.18 14.37 -9.90
CA THR A 415 15.78 14.31 -8.56
C THR A 415 17.10 13.54 -8.62
N LEU A 416 17.09 12.36 -9.22
CA LEU A 416 18.26 11.48 -9.32
C LEU A 416 19.39 12.15 -10.11
N LYS A 417 19.08 12.81 -11.23
CA LYS A 417 20.08 13.54 -12.04
C LYS A 417 20.76 14.63 -11.22
N ALA A 418 19.98 15.46 -10.53
CA ALA A 418 20.53 16.54 -9.72
C ALA A 418 21.43 16.02 -8.59
N CYS A 419 21.05 14.91 -7.95
CA CYS A 419 21.85 14.27 -6.92
C CYS A 419 23.17 13.70 -7.45
N LEU A 420 23.15 13.03 -8.60
CA LEU A 420 24.36 12.48 -9.23
C LEU A 420 25.33 13.57 -9.70
N GLU A 421 24.81 14.62 -10.34
CA GLU A 421 25.62 15.76 -10.80
C GLU A 421 26.22 16.57 -9.64
N GLY A 422 25.55 16.58 -8.47
CA GLY A 422 26.00 17.27 -7.26
C GLY A 422 26.86 16.43 -6.31
N PHE A 423 27.17 15.17 -6.64
CA PHE A 423 27.80 14.24 -5.70
C PHE A 423 29.26 14.62 -5.36
N PRO A 424 29.62 14.80 -4.07
CA PRO A 424 30.97 15.17 -3.67
C PRO A 424 31.88 13.92 -3.57
N VAL A 425 32.60 13.60 -4.65
CA VAL A 425 33.49 12.43 -4.73
C VAL A 425 34.53 12.36 -3.59
N ALA A 426 35.03 13.51 -3.12
CA ALA A 426 36.09 13.56 -2.11
C ALA A 426 35.62 13.20 -0.69
N ASP A 427 34.37 13.52 -0.35
CA ASP A 427 33.82 13.32 1.00
C ASP A 427 32.36 12.86 0.93
N PRO A 428 32.12 11.63 0.44
CA PRO A 428 30.77 11.09 0.34
C PRO A 428 30.17 10.93 1.75
N PRO A 429 28.92 11.38 1.96
CA PRO A 429 28.25 11.18 3.23
C PRO A 429 27.97 9.69 3.49
N SER A 430 27.84 9.31 4.76
CA SER A 430 27.25 8.02 5.18
C SER A 430 27.96 6.74 4.70
N VAL A 431 29.25 6.78 4.35
CA VAL A 431 30.00 5.58 3.86
C VAL A 431 29.96 4.41 4.84
N VAL A 432 30.12 4.66 6.14
CA VAL A 432 30.06 3.62 7.18
C VAL A 432 28.69 2.94 7.21
N GLU A 433 27.62 3.72 7.11
CA GLU A 433 26.25 3.21 7.10
C GLU A 433 25.95 2.42 5.82
N ALA A 434 26.40 2.91 4.65
CA ALA A 434 26.25 2.21 3.37
C ALA A 434 26.99 0.86 3.38
N LYS A 435 28.22 0.83 3.90
CA LYS A 435 28.99 -0.40 4.06
C LYS A 435 28.28 -1.40 4.98
N GLN A 436 27.79 -0.94 6.12
CA GLN A 436 27.04 -1.80 7.05
C GLN A 436 25.77 -2.35 6.39
N ALA A 437 25.02 -1.52 5.69
CA ALA A 437 23.78 -1.92 5.02
C ALA A 437 24.04 -2.98 3.94
N LEU A 438 25.11 -2.84 3.15
CA LEU A 438 25.45 -3.80 2.11
C LEU A 438 26.11 -5.10 2.62
N SER A 439 26.53 -5.16 3.90
CA SER A 439 27.22 -6.35 4.42
C SER A 439 26.34 -7.61 4.50
N GLU A 440 25.01 -7.42 4.51
CA GLU A 440 24.02 -8.51 4.56
C GLU A 440 23.46 -8.87 3.17
N VAL A 441 23.88 -8.17 2.12
CA VAL A 441 23.30 -8.32 0.78
C VAL A 441 24.33 -8.88 -0.20
N THR A 442 23.95 -9.91 -0.96
CA THR A 442 24.81 -10.44 -2.02
C THR A 442 24.54 -9.78 -3.37
N LYS A 443 25.56 -9.74 -4.23
CA LYS A 443 25.41 -9.30 -5.62
C LYS A 443 24.34 -10.11 -6.36
N ALA A 444 24.27 -11.42 -6.11
CA ALA A 444 23.33 -12.32 -6.78
C ALA A 444 21.87 -11.99 -6.43
N ASP A 445 21.59 -11.65 -5.16
CA ASP A 445 20.23 -11.27 -4.72
C ASP A 445 19.76 -9.98 -5.41
N ILE A 446 20.66 -9.03 -5.58
CA ILE A 446 20.38 -7.75 -6.26
C ILE A 446 20.20 -7.96 -7.75
N GLU A 447 21.11 -8.72 -8.39
CA GLU A 447 21.07 -9.01 -9.82
C GLU A 447 19.80 -9.75 -10.23
N ALA A 448 19.36 -10.72 -9.42
CA ALA A 448 18.10 -11.43 -9.63
C ALA A 448 16.87 -10.52 -9.44
N GLY A 449 16.97 -9.49 -8.58
CA GLY A 449 15.86 -8.61 -8.25
C GLY A 449 15.69 -7.40 -9.17
N SER A 450 16.78 -6.77 -9.61
CA SER A 450 16.73 -5.56 -10.44
C SER A 450 18.10 -5.22 -11.07
N PRO A 451 18.22 -5.19 -12.41
CA PRO A 451 19.42 -4.70 -13.09
C PRO A 451 19.78 -3.26 -12.74
N ILE A 452 18.76 -2.41 -12.51
CA ILE A 452 18.97 -1.01 -12.09
C ILE A 452 19.64 -0.97 -10.72
N ALA A 453 19.16 -1.77 -9.77
CA ALA A 453 19.74 -1.82 -8.43
C ALA A 453 21.17 -2.37 -8.43
N LEU A 454 21.49 -3.27 -9.37
CA LEU A 454 22.85 -3.75 -9.57
C LEU A 454 23.80 -2.60 -9.96
N CYS A 455 23.39 -1.67 -10.82
CA CYS A 455 24.18 -0.49 -11.16
C CYS A 455 24.51 0.34 -9.91
N PHE A 456 23.49 0.63 -9.08
CA PHE A 456 23.66 1.36 -7.82
C PHE A 456 24.54 0.61 -6.82
N TYR A 457 24.39 -0.71 -6.72
CA TYR A 457 25.21 -1.54 -5.84
C TYR A 457 26.68 -1.50 -6.23
N LEU A 458 27.00 -1.73 -7.51
CA LEU A 458 28.38 -1.71 -8.00
C LEU A 458 29.02 -0.33 -7.81
N TRP A 459 28.26 0.74 -8.05
CA TRP A 459 28.73 2.10 -7.78
C TRP A 459 28.99 2.33 -6.29
N THR A 460 28.05 1.94 -5.43
CA THR A 460 28.17 2.06 -3.96
C THR A 460 29.43 1.33 -3.45
N GLN A 461 29.70 0.12 -3.95
CA GLN A 461 30.91 -0.62 -3.62
C GLN A 461 32.19 0.11 -4.06
N ALA A 462 32.21 0.68 -5.27
CA ALA A 462 33.36 1.43 -5.77
C ALA A 462 33.64 2.69 -4.93
N VAL A 463 32.60 3.42 -4.53
CA VAL A 463 32.72 4.60 -3.65
C VAL A 463 33.22 4.21 -2.26
N ILE A 464 32.69 3.13 -1.67
CA ILE A 464 33.16 2.63 -0.37
C ILE A 464 34.65 2.28 -0.45
N ALA A 465 35.06 1.51 -1.47
CA ALA A 465 36.46 1.12 -1.64
C ALA A 465 37.39 2.35 -1.79
N GLN A 466 36.97 3.36 -2.56
CA GLN A 466 37.71 4.61 -2.72
C GLN A 466 37.89 5.34 -1.40
N ARG A 467 36.81 5.47 -0.63
CA ARG A 467 36.87 6.17 0.66
C ARG A 467 37.77 5.45 1.66
N GLU A 468 37.68 4.13 1.75
CA GLU A 468 38.51 3.34 2.65
C GLU A 468 39.99 3.46 2.33
N GLN A 469 40.34 3.50 1.04
CA GLN A 469 41.70 3.73 0.60
C GLN A 469 42.21 5.13 0.99
N LEU A 470 41.39 6.17 0.82
CA LEU A 470 41.74 7.54 1.23
C LEU A 470 41.91 7.65 2.75
N ASP A 471 41.03 7.02 3.53
CA ASP A 471 41.14 6.99 4.99
C ASP A 471 42.38 6.21 5.47
N ALA A 472 42.76 5.13 4.77
CA ALA A 472 43.99 4.38 5.04
C ALA A 472 45.24 5.22 4.77
N LEU A 473 45.29 5.94 3.64
CA LEU A 473 46.39 6.85 3.32
C LEU A 473 46.48 8.01 4.32
N ALA A 474 45.34 8.60 4.70
CA ALA A 474 45.31 9.65 5.71
C ALA A 474 45.82 9.16 7.08
N LYS A 475 45.50 7.92 7.47
CA LYS A 475 46.04 7.29 8.69
C LYS A 475 47.55 7.06 8.59
N LEU A 476 48.03 6.56 7.46
CA LEU A 476 49.47 6.34 7.23
C LEU A 476 50.25 7.66 7.29
N ALA A 477 49.74 8.71 6.64
CA ALA A 477 50.35 10.03 6.66
C ALA A 477 50.45 10.62 8.08
N ARG A 478 49.38 10.49 8.89
CA ARG A 478 49.39 10.89 10.30
C ARG A 478 50.39 10.08 11.14
N GLN A 479 50.53 8.78 10.85
CA GLN A 479 51.50 7.93 11.54
C GLN A 479 52.94 8.37 11.20
N GLN A 480 53.23 8.63 9.91
CA GLN A 480 54.54 9.11 9.48
C GLN A 480 54.88 10.48 10.07
N GLU A 481 53.90 11.38 10.17
CA GLU A 481 54.07 12.68 10.85
C GLU A 481 54.35 12.49 12.35
N ALA A 482 53.60 11.61 13.03
CA ALA A 482 53.82 11.30 14.44
C ALA A 482 55.20 10.68 14.69
N ASP A 483 55.64 9.75 13.83
CA ASP A 483 56.96 9.11 13.91
C ASP A 483 58.09 10.12 13.67
N ALA A 484 57.92 11.06 12.73
CA ALA A 484 58.88 12.13 12.48
C ALA A 484 58.97 13.11 13.68
N VAL A 485 57.84 13.44 14.31
CA VAL A 485 57.82 14.26 15.53
C VAL A 485 58.49 13.52 16.70
N ALA A 486 58.27 12.20 16.83
CA ALA A 486 58.92 11.40 17.87
C ALA A 486 60.45 11.31 17.67
N LEU A 487 60.90 11.16 16.42
CA LEU A 487 62.32 11.11 16.08
C LEU A 487 63.03 12.44 16.41
N THR A 488 62.42 13.56 16.03
CA THR A 488 62.96 14.90 16.31
C THR A 488 62.95 15.24 17.80
N ALA A 489 61.98 14.75 18.58
CA ALA A 489 61.97 14.88 20.03
C ALA A 489 63.11 14.09 20.68
N ALA A 490 63.34 12.84 20.24
CA ALA A 490 64.43 12.00 20.75
C ALA A 490 65.82 12.62 20.47
N GLU A 491 66.02 13.20 19.29
CA GLU A 491 67.27 13.90 18.94
C GLU A 491 67.49 15.19 19.75
N SER A 492 66.46 15.75 20.39
CA SER A 492 66.57 16.96 21.22
C SER A 492 66.86 16.69 22.70
N GLU A 493 66.71 15.44 23.15
CA GLU A 493 67.02 15.00 24.52
C GLU A 493 68.45 14.41 24.66
N GLU A 494 69.10 14.06 23.56
CA GLU A 494 70.54 13.73 23.48
C GLU A 494 71.42 14.98 23.37
#